data_AF-A0A1Q4FLQ7-F1
#
_entry.id   AF-A0A1Q4FLQ7-F1
#
_cell.length_a   1.000
_cell.length_b   1.000
_cell.length_c   1.000
_cell.angle_alpha   90.00
_cell.angle_beta   90.00
_cell.angle_gamma   90.00
#
_symmetry.space_group_name_H-M   'P 1'
#
loop_
_entity.id
_entity.type
_entity.pdbx_description
1 polymer ?
#
loop_
_entity_poly.entity_id
_entity_poly.type
_entity_poly.pdbx_seq_one_letter_code
_entity_poly.pdbx_strand_id
1 'polypeptide(L)'
;MDVIAAGYNVTPHSGLNNRTPSNVLEAHLASGLPWESSLSSIDAQRLTTVRTLNIVRGNQSEGRHPYVQYKSARYRSQRLMGRWDLVGTKFRSEVNVEDLRHLVLLDVGDGSPWSRLTALPPWDRTPHDLHQREQIIRARNRGLIEINGAEDAIAAYHDFTREQALSGAAPPDSLARTSSQSTGQNAPKSNRQPPVVRPRSGLTSFSNSKD
;
A
#
# COMPACT_ATOMS: atom_id res chain seq x y z
N MET A 1 -12.86 -16.99 -12.14
CA MET A 1 -11.63 -17.57 -11.56
C MET A 1 -11.85 -18.02 -10.12
N ASP A 2 -12.44 -17.20 -9.26
CA ASP A 2 -12.63 -17.52 -7.83
C ASP A 2 -13.43 -18.81 -7.57
N VAL A 3 -14.53 -19.01 -8.33
CA VAL A 3 -15.37 -20.23 -8.24
C VAL A 3 -14.61 -21.51 -8.62
N ILE A 4 -13.68 -21.41 -9.58
CA ILE A 4 -12.88 -22.58 -10.02
C ILE A 4 -11.86 -22.95 -8.95
N ALA A 5 -11.17 -21.97 -8.37
CA ALA A 5 -10.22 -22.20 -7.29
C ALA A 5 -10.93 -22.75 -6.04
N ALA A 6 -12.07 -22.18 -5.66
CA ALA A 6 -12.88 -22.66 -4.55
C ALA A 6 -13.38 -24.09 -4.78
N GLY A 7 -13.88 -24.38 -5.99
CA GLY A 7 -14.31 -25.72 -6.39
C GLY A 7 -13.18 -26.74 -6.33
N TYR A 8 -12.00 -26.37 -6.83
CA TYR A 8 -10.82 -27.24 -6.76
C TYR A 8 -10.42 -27.56 -5.32
N ASN A 9 -10.41 -26.56 -4.42
CA ASN A 9 -10.03 -26.73 -3.02
C ASN A 9 -10.91 -27.71 -2.24
N VAL A 10 -12.16 -27.93 -2.69
CA VAL A 10 -13.11 -28.87 -2.09
C VAL A 10 -13.32 -30.15 -2.92
N THR A 11 -12.63 -30.31 -4.05
CA THR A 11 -12.76 -31.49 -4.92
C THR A 11 -11.63 -32.49 -4.63
N PRO A 12 -11.95 -33.74 -4.26
CA PRO A 12 -10.94 -34.78 -4.12
C PRO A 12 -10.27 -35.09 -5.45
N HIS A 13 -8.95 -35.31 -5.44
CA HIS A 13 -8.27 -35.81 -6.63
C HIS A 13 -7.12 -36.78 -6.29
N SER A 14 -6.75 -37.59 -7.28
CA SER A 14 -5.85 -38.74 -7.13
C SER A 14 -4.46 -38.36 -6.60
N GLY A 15 -3.93 -37.20 -6.99
CA GLY A 15 -2.64 -36.68 -6.53
C GLY A 15 -2.54 -36.40 -5.02
N LEU A 16 -3.67 -36.36 -4.30
CA LEU A 16 -3.72 -36.15 -2.84
C LEU A 16 -4.26 -37.36 -2.07
N ASN A 17 -4.17 -38.57 -2.67
CA ASN A 17 -4.78 -39.80 -2.15
C ASN A 17 -6.31 -39.67 -1.99
N ASN A 18 -6.99 -39.09 -2.98
CA ASN A 18 -8.44 -38.83 -2.95
C ASN A 18 -8.90 -37.96 -1.77
N ARG A 19 -8.04 -37.06 -1.29
CA ARG A 19 -8.39 -35.99 -0.35
C ARG A 19 -8.54 -34.67 -1.09
N THR A 20 -9.28 -33.74 -0.49
CA THR A 20 -9.36 -32.36 -0.99
C THR A 20 -8.10 -31.59 -0.58
N PRO A 21 -7.68 -30.57 -1.36
CA PRO A 21 -6.62 -29.67 -0.95
C PRO A 21 -6.85 -29.04 0.43
N SER A 22 -8.10 -28.68 0.78
CA SER A 22 -8.46 -28.15 2.10
C SER A 22 -8.13 -29.13 3.23
N ASN A 23 -8.49 -30.41 3.09
CA ASN A 23 -8.27 -31.43 4.12
C ASN A 23 -6.78 -31.72 4.31
N VAL A 24 -6.00 -31.67 3.22
CA VAL A 24 -4.54 -31.82 3.30
C VAL A 24 -3.91 -30.65 4.04
N LEU A 25 -4.37 -29.42 3.77
CA LEU A 25 -3.91 -28.23 4.47
C LEU A 25 -4.27 -28.28 5.97
N GLU A 26 -5.51 -28.62 6.32
CA GLU A 26 -5.94 -28.76 7.72
C GLU A 26 -5.12 -29.81 8.48
N ALA A 27 -4.89 -30.97 7.87
CA ALA A 27 -4.05 -32.01 8.46
C ALA A 27 -2.59 -31.56 8.64
N HIS A 28 -2.07 -30.78 7.70
CA HIS A 28 -0.73 -30.20 7.81
C HIS A 28 -0.66 -29.16 8.93
N LEU A 29 -1.65 -28.27 9.05
CA LEU A 29 -1.74 -27.29 10.15
C LEU A 29 -1.84 -27.98 11.52
N ALA A 30 -2.57 -29.10 11.59
CA ALA A 30 -2.67 -29.91 12.82
C ALA A 30 -1.37 -30.68 13.17
N SER A 31 -0.44 -30.84 12.22
CA SER A 31 0.81 -31.60 12.43
C SER A 31 1.84 -30.87 13.30
N GLY A 32 1.63 -29.58 13.59
CA GLY A 32 2.55 -28.76 14.40
C GLY A 32 3.82 -28.32 13.66
N LEU A 33 3.95 -28.63 12.37
CA LEU A 33 5.01 -28.08 11.52
C LEU A 33 4.79 -26.57 11.31
N PRO A 34 5.84 -25.73 11.44
CA PRO A 34 5.70 -24.29 11.27
C PRO A 34 5.39 -23.96 9.81
N TRP A 35 4.24 -23.31 9.59
CA TRP A 35 3.77 -22.82 8.28
C TRP A 35 3.94 -21.30 8.12
N GLU A 36 4.04 -20.59 9.24
CA GLU A 36 4.19 -19.14 9.27
C GLU A 36 5.66 -18.75 9.45
N SER A 37 6.03 -17.60 8.87
CA SER A 37 7.34 -17.02 9.20
C SER A 37 7.38 -16.65 10.67
N SER A 38 8.49 -16.98 11.33
CA SER A 38 8.83 -16.49 12.67
C SER A 38 8.89 -14.95 12.76
N LEU A 39 8.97 -14.25 11.63
CA LEU A 39 9.04 -12.80 11.51
C LEU A 39 7.90 -12.24 10.63
N SER A 40 6.67 -12.75 10.82
CA SER A 40 5.52 -12.45 9.95
C SER A 40 5.28 -10.96 9.67
N SER A 41 5.45 -10.08 10.66
CA SER A 41 5.25 -8.64 10.49
C SER A 41 6.36 -7.97 9.65
N ILE A 42 7.61 -8.35 9.88
CA ILE A 42 8.76 -7.83 9.13
C ILE A 42 8.71 -8.34 7.70
N ASP A 43 8.37 -9.61 7.51
CA ASP A 43 8.26 -10.22 6.19
C ASP A 43 7.08 -9.63 5.41
N ALA A 44 5.94 -9.41 6.05
CA ALA A 44 4.81 -8.71 5.44
C ALA A 44 5.21 -7.30 5.00
N GLN A 45 5.92 -6.53 5.83
CA GLN A 45 6.40 -5.20 5.46
C GLN A 45 7.40 -5.25 4.30
N ARG A 46 8.23 -6.29 4.22
CA ARG A 46 9.16 -6.49 3.10
C ARG A 46 8.45 -6.77 1.79
N LEU A 47 7.31 -7.49 1.81
CA LEU A 47 6.49 -7.73 0.62
C LEU A 47 5.93 -6.44 0.01
N THR A 48 5.72 -5.41 0.83
CA THR A 48 5.21 -4.10 0.40
C THR A 48 6.33 -3.06 0.23
N THR A 49 7.58 -3.44 0.47
CA THR A 49 8.73 -2.55 0.28
C THR A 49 9.30 -2.69 -1.12
N VAL A 50 9.37 -1.58 -1.87
CA VAL A 50 9.96 -1.54 -3.21
C VAL A 50 11.28 -0.79 -3.21
N ARG A 51 12.21 -1.28 -4.04
CA ARG A 51 13.50 -0.62 -4.28
C ARG A 51 13.43 0.31 -5.49
N THR A 52 13.98 1.50 -5.33
CA THR A 52 14.05 2.50 -6.40
C THR A 52 15.39 3.24 -6.35
N LEU A 53 15.77 3.85 -7.47
CA LEU A 53 16.99 4.64 -7.59
C LEU A 53 16.63 6.13 -7.60
N ASN A 54 17.15 6.87 -6.63
CA ASN A 54 16.87 8.29 -6.46
C ASN A 54 18.16 9.10 -6.52
N ILE A 55 18.04 10.33 -7.02
CA ILE A 55 19.16 11.29 -7.05
C ILE A 55 18.98 12.28 -5.90
N VAL A 56 20.05 12.53 -5.15
CA VAL A 56 20.08 13.62 -4.18
C VAL A 56 20.15 14.94 -4.93
N ARG A 57 19.17 15.81 -4.70
CA ARG A 57 19.04 17.14 -5.30
C ARG A 57 19.31 18.18 -4.23
N GLY A 58 19.82 19.33 -4.62
CA GLY A 58 20.09 20.44 -3.72
C GLY A 58 20.73 21.57 -4.52
N ASN A 59 20.72 22.77 -3.97
CA ASN A 59 21.46 23.88 -4.55
C ASN A 59 22.00 24.77 -3.43
N GLN A 60 23.33 24.84 -3.30
CA GLN A 60 23.99 25.62 -2.25
C GLN A 60 23.87 27.13 -2.50
N SER A 61 23.94 27.59 -3.76
CA SER A 61 23.84 29.02 -4.07
C SER A 61 22.43 29.55 -3.83
N GLU A 62 21.40 28.74 -4.04
CA GLU A 62 20.00 29.05 -3.71
C GLU A 62 19.64 28.78 -2.24
N GLY A 63 20.56 28.30 -1.41
CA GLY A 63 20.29 27.92 -0.02
C GLY A 63 19.35 26.70 0.14
N ARG A 64 19.13 25.93 -0.93
CA ARG A 64 18.21 24.78 -0.95
C ARG A 64 18.93 23.52 -0.47
N HIS A 65 18.76 23.18 0.80
CA HIS A 65 19.36 21.98 1.41
C HIS A 65 19.14 20.69 0.60
N PRO A 66 20.08 19.72 0.67
CA PRO A 66 19.95 18.45 -0.01
C PRO A 66 18.68 17.68 0.37
N TYR A 67 18.01 17.11 -0.63
CA TYR A 67 16.77 16.35 -0.52
C TYR A 67 16.68 15.27 -1.59
N VAL A 68 15.83 14.28 -1.36
CA VAL A 68 15.46 13.28 -2.37
C VAL A 68 14.04 13.55 -2.83
N GLN A 69 13.76 13.40 -4.13
CA GLN A 69 12.41 13.54 -4.66
C GLN A 69 11.85 12.20 -5.09
N TYR A 70 10.69 11.83 -4.55
CA TYR A 70 9.98 10.61 -4.95
C TYR A 70 8.46 10.88 -4.99
N LYS A 71 7.80 10.52 -6.10
CA LYS A 71 6.35 10.68 -6.33
C LYS A 71 5.83 12.06 -5.87
N SER A 72 6.43 13.13 -6.37
CA SER A 72 6.06 14.53 -6.05
C SER A 72 6.27 14.98 -4.59
N ALA A 73 6.84 14.17 -3.71
CA ALA A 73 7.33 14.61 -2.39
C ALA A 73 8.82 14.91 -2.45
N ARG A 74 9.22 15.87 -1.63
CA ARG A 74 10.61 16.05 -1.22
C ARG A 74 10.79 15.35 0.12
N TYR A 75 11.88 14.62 0.28
CA TYR A 75 12.24 13.88 1.47
C TYR A 75 13.56 14.43 2.00
N ARG A 76 13.65 14.63 3.32
CA ARG A 76 14.86 15.11 4.00
C ARG A 76 15.14 14.31 5.26
N SER A 77 16.39 14.35 5.70
CA SER A 77 16.81 13.83 7.00
C SER A 77 17.88 14.74 7.58
N GLN A 78 18.09 14.66 8.89
CA GLN A 78 19.17 15.40 9.55
C GLN A 78 20.55 14.98 9.01
N ARG A 79 20.74 13.69 8.69
CA ARG A 79 21.99 13.17 8.13
C ARG A 79 22.29 13.67 6.72
N LEU A 80 21.25 13.95 5.93
CA LEU A 80 21.37 14.50 4.58
C LEU A 80 21.54 16.03 4.59
N MET A 81 21.14 16.70 5.67
CA MET A 81 21.25 18.14 5.82
C MET A 81 22.72 18.58 5.80
N GLY A 82 23.05 19.58 4.98
CA GLY A 82 24.41 20.10 4.84
C GLY A 82 25.38 19.23 4.02
N ARG A 83 24.95 18.05 3.57
CA ARG A 83 25.75 17.15 2.69
C ARG A 83 25.68 17.58 1.23
N TRP A 84 26.24 18.74 0.93
CA TRP A 84 26.31 19.30 -0.43
C TRP A 84 27.16 18.43 -1.38
N ASP A 85 28.13 17.71 -0.82
CA ASP A 85 28.97 16.73 -1.51
C ASP A 85 28.17 15.57 -2.13
N LEU A 86 26.98 15.28 -1.60
CA LEU A 86 26.10 14.22 -2.12
C LEU A 86 25.17 14.72 -3.23
N VAL A 87 25.10 16.03 -3.52
CA VAL A 87 24.21 16.54 -4.57
C VAL A 87 24.64 16.00 -5.94
N GLY A 88 23.67 15.47 -6.70
CA GLY A 88 23.90 14.82 -8.01
C GLY A 88 24.21 13.33 -7.92
N THR A 89 24.49 12.79 -6.73
CA THR A 89 24.77 11.37 -6.55
C THR A 89 23.48 10.53 -6.58
N LYS A 90 23.60 9.29 -7.06
CA LYS A 90 22.51 8.31 -7.12
C LYS A 90 22.59 7.39 -5.91
N PHE A 91 21.47 7.25 -5.21
CA PHE A 91 21.31 6.33 -4.08
C PHE A 91 20.22 5.30 -4.41
N ARG A 92 20.47 4.04 -4.04
CA ARG A 92 19.38 3.07 -3.92
C ARG A 92 18.54 3.46 -2.72
N SER A 93 17.25 3.19 -2.80
CA SER A 93 16.31 3.50 -1.72
C SER A 93 15.21 2.47 -1.63
N GLU A 94 14.69 2.32 -0.42
CA GLU A 94 13.56 1.47 -0.08
C GLU A 94 12.40 2.33 0.39
N VAL A 95 11.20 1.98 -0.07
CA VAL A 95 9.97 2.66 0.30
C VAL A 95 8.85 1.64 0.45
N ASN A 96 8.09 1.76 1.54
CA ASN A 96 6.88 0.97 1.74
C ASN A 96 5.75 1.57 0.88
N VAL A 97 5.17 0.79 -0.03
CA VAL A 97 4.08 1.28 -0.90
C VAL A 97 2.78 1.51 -0.16
N GLU A 98 2.63 0.99 1.07
CA GLU A 98 1.46 1.22 1.93
C GLU A 98 1.60 2.45 2.83
N ASP A 99 2.83 2.94 3.06
CA ASP A 99 3.09 4.19 3.82
C ASP A 99 4.28 4.95 3.22
N LEU A 100 3.94 5.96 2.41
CA LEU A 100 4.91 6.80 1.71
C LEU A 100 5.47 7.97 2.53
N ARG A 101 5.16 8.08 3.83
CA ARG A 101 5.71 9.19 4.65
C ARG A 101 7.23 9.09 4.82
N HIS A 102 7.81 7.91 4.61
CA HIS A 102 9.21 7.65 4.82
C HIS A 102 9.87 6.96 3.63
N LEU A 103 11.14 7.28 3.43
CA LEU A 103 12.00 6.67 2.42
C LEU A 103 13.36 6.40 3.04
N VAL A 104 13.92 5.21 2.84
CA VAL A 104 15.23 4.85 3.36
C VAL A 104 16.23 4.87 2.22
N LEU A 105 17.29 5.66 2.33
CA LEU A 105 18.45 5.54 1.44
C LEU A 105 19.34 4.41 1.91
N LEU A 106 19.88 3.66 0.96
CA LEU A 106 20.79 2.54 1.20
C LEU A 106 22.22 2.92 0.84
N ASP A 107 23.18 2.41 1.58
CA ASP A 107 24.60 2.55 1.26
C ASP A 107 24.92 1.86 -0.07
N VAL A 108 25.85 2.46 -0.83
CA VAL A 108 26.22 1.97 -2.17
C VAL A 108 27.04 0.69 -2.09
N GLY A 109 27.83 0.50 -1.03
CA GLY A 109 28.73 -0.63 -0.85
C GLY A 109 27.99 -1.89 -0.40
N ASP A 110 27.40 -1.86 0.79
CA ASP A 110 26.80 -3.04 1.44
C ASP A 110 25.27 -3.11 1.33
N GLY A 111 24.61 -2.04 0.86
CA GLY A 111 23.16 -1.96 0.78
C GLY A 111 22.47 -1.79 2.14
N SER A 112 23.21 -1.49 3.21
CA SER A 112 22.66 -1.25 4.53
C SER A 112 21.88 0.09 4.58
N PRO A 113 20.93 0.26 5.51
CA PRO A 113 20.24 1.54 5.68
C PRO A 113 21.21 2.68 6.02
N TRP A 114 21.35 3.65 5.11
CA TRP A 114 22.20 4.82 5.29
C TRP A 114 21.49 5.94 6.05
N SER A 115 20.26 6.28 5.64
CA SER A 115 19.43 7.27 6.33
C SER A 115 17.96 7.02 6.06
N ARG A 116 17.13 7.11 7.10
CA ARG A 116 15.68 7.28 6.97
C ARG A 116 15.36 8.75 6.72
N LEU A 117 14.61 9.04 5.67
CA LEU A 117 14.15 10.36 5.29
C LEU A 117 12.64 10.45 5.53
N THR A 118 12.19 11.63 5.92
CA THR A 118 10.77 11.94 6.09
C THR A 118 10.34 12.84 4.95
N ALA A 119 9.15 12.58 4.41
CA ALA A 119 8.51 13.47 3.46
C ALA A 119 8.33 14.86 4.08
N LEU A 120 8.31 15.90 3.26
CA LEU A 120 7.96 17.24 3.69
C LEU A 120 6.45 17.48 3.56
N PRO A 121 5.92 18.47 4.29
CA PRO A 121 4.56 18.96 4.07
C PRO A 121 4.30 19.22 2.58
N PRO A 122 3.12 18.85 2.07
CA PRO A 122 1.92 18.38 2.79
C PRO A 122 1.83 16.84 3.00
N TRP A 123 2.95 16.11 2.91
CA TRP A 123 2.94 14.64 2.82
C TRP A 123 3.45 13.91 4.06
N ASP A 124 3.75 14.62 5.14
CA ASP A 124 4.46 14.11 6.31
C ASP A 124 3.53 13.59 7.42
N ARG A 125 2.25 13.98 7.41
CA ARG A 125 1.30 13.75 8.49
C ARG A 125 0.55 12.42 8.36
N THR A 126 -0.44 12.38 7.47
CA THR A 126 -1.35 11.24 7.33
C THR A 126 -0.69 10.08 6.58
N PRO A 127 -0.68 8.84 7.13
CA PRO A 127 -0.23 7.65 6.41
C PRO A 127 -1.04 7.46 5.13
N HIS A 128 -0.36 7.19 4.02
CA HIS A 128 -1.00 7.03 2.72
C HIS A 128 -0.18 6.10 1.83
N ASP A 129 -0.89 5.31 1.03
CA ASP A 129 -0.30 4.39 0.07
C ASP A 129 0.09 5.08 -1.24
N LEU A 130 0.76 4.33 -2.11
CA LEU A 130 1.15 4.77 -3.44
C LEU A 130 -0.03 5.08 -4.35
N HIS A 131 -1.14 4.37 -4.17
CA HIS A 131 -2.32 4.58 -5.00
C HIS A 131 -2.95 5.95 -4.73
N GLN A 132 -3.21 6.26 -3.46
CA GLN A 132 -3.76 7.53 -2.99
C GLN A 132 -2.84 8.69 -3.37
N ARG A 133 -1.53 8.53 -3.17
CA ARG A 133 -0.51 9.47 -3.64
C ARG A 133 -0.66 9.81 -5.11
N GLU A 134 -0.78 8.79 -5.97
CA GLU A 134 -0.93 8.98 -7.41
C GLU A 134 -2.27 9.62 -7.79
N GLN A 135 -3.36 9.27 -7.10
CA GLN A 135 -4.66 9.91 -7.32
C GLN A 135 -4.61 11.41 -7.02
N ILE A 136 -4.01 11.79 -5.90
CA ILE A 136 -3.84 13.19 -5.51
C ILE A 136 -2.97 13.93 -6.54
N ILE A 137 -1.85 13.33 -6.96
CA ILE A 137 -0.99 13.92 -8.00
C ILE A 137 -1.75 14.10 -9.31
N ARG A 138 -2.56 13.11 -9.72
CA ARG A 138 -3.38 13.20 -10.95
C ARG A 138 -4.42 14.31 -10.83
N ALA A 139 -5.12 14.43 -9.71
CA ALA A 139 -6.10 15.48 -9.47
C ALA A 139 -5.45 16.88 -9.51
N ARG A 140 -4.30 17.04 -8.84
CA ARG A 140 -3.52 18.28 -8.87
C ARG A 140 -3.05 18.63 -10.28
N ASN A 141 -2.50 17.67 -11.02
CA ASN A 141 -2.02 17.91 -12.39
C ASN A 141 -3.14 18.29 -13.37
N ARG A 142 -4.40 17.95 -13.05
CA ARG A 142 -5.59 18.38 -13.78
C ARG A 142 -6.14 19.73 -13.32
N GLY A 143 -5.51 20.36 -12.32
CA GLY A 143 -5.98 21.61 -11.72
C GLY A 143 -7.25 21.48 -10.87
N LEU A 144 -7.61 20.26 -10.45
CA LEU A 144 -8.83 20.01 -9.67
C LEU A 144 -8.65 20.32 -8.18
N ILE A 145 -7.41 20.20 -7.68
CA ILE A 145 -7.03 20.49 -6.30
C ILE A 145 -5.72 21.25 -6.28
N GLU A 146 -5.56 22.14 -5.30
CA GLU A 146 -4.27 22.75 -4.98
C GLU A 146 -3.77 22.16 -3.64
N ILE A 147 -2.54 21.66 -3.64
CA ILE A 147 -1.93 21.03 -2.46
C ILE A 147 -0.71 21.83 -1.95
N ASN A 148 -0.23 22.80 -2.72
CA ASN A 148 0.88 23.64 -2.29
C ASN A 148 0.38 24.58 -1.19
N GLY A 149 0.98 24.49 0.00
CA GLY A 149 0.56 25.27 1.17
C GLY A 149 -0.55 24.61 2.01
N ALA A 150 -1.08 23.46 1.58
CA ALA A 150 -1.94 22.65 2.44
C ALA A 150 -1.12 22.11 3.62
N GLU A 151 -1.75 21.94 4.79
CA GLU A 151 -1.11 21.25 5.92
C GLU A 151 -1.00 19.74 5.66
N ASP A 152 -2.02 19.16 5.01
CA ASP A 152 -2.10 17.73 4.71
C ASP A 152 -2.79 17.51 3.36
N ALA A 153 -2.08 16.85 2.44
CA ALA A 153 -2.57 16.57 1.09
C ALA A 153 -3.72 15.55 1.08
N ILE A 154 -3.75 14.66 2.08
CA ILE A 154 -4.74 13.59 2.16
C ILE A 154 -6.06 14.18 2.63
N ALA A 155 -6.00 15.04 3.66
CA ALA A 155 -7.17 15.78 4.12
C ALA A 155 -7.76 16.64 3.00
N ALA A 156 -6.92 17.44 2.31
CA ALA A 156 -7.35 18.27 1.19
C ALA A 156 -8.02 17.45 0.07
N TYR A 157 -7.49 16.26 -0.23
CA TYR A 157 -8.09 15.38 -1.22
C TYR A 157 -9.41 14.77 -0.76
N HIS A 158 -9.52 14.37 0.51
CA HIS A 158 -10.76 13.86 1.08
C HIS A 158 -11.87 14.92 1.03
N ASP A 159 -11.56 16.17 1.35
CA ASP A 159 -12.51 17.27 1.27
C ASP A 159 -13.00 17.50 -0.17
N PHE A 160 -12.07 17.54 -1.13
CA PHE A 160 -12.41 17.60 -2.56
C PHE A 160 -13.32 16.44 -3.00
N THR A 161 -13.00 15.20 -2.61
CA THR A 161 -13.84 14.04 -3.00
C THR A 161 -15.25 14.12 -2.39
N ARG A 162 -15.37 14.68 -1.18
CA ARG A 162 -16.67 14.88 -0.51
C ARG A 162 -17.50 15.93 -1.21
N GLU A 163 -16.90 17.05 -1.60
CA GLU A 163 -17.57 18.09 -2.39
C GLU A 163 -18.06 17.57 -3.75
N GLN A 164 -17.22 16.78 -4.43
CA GLN A 164 -17.59 16.14 -5.70
C GLN A 164 -18.70 15.10 -5.54
N ALA A 165 -18.82 14.47 -4.38
CA ALA A 165 -19.92 13.54 -4.09
C ALA A 165 -21.24 14.29 -3.93
N LEU A 166 -21.20 15.42 -3.21
CA LEU A 166 -22.35 16.28 -3.01
C LEU A 166 -22.84 16.89 -4.34
N SER A 167 -21.94 17.16 -5.28
CA SER A 167 -22.27 17.63 -6.63
C SER A 167 -22.72 16.52 -7.59
N GLY A 168 -22.68 15.24 -7.17
CA GLY A 168 -23.05 14.09 -7.99
C GLY A 168 -22.02 13.69 -9.06
N ALA A 169 -20.82 14.29 -9.05
CA ALA A 169 -19.76 14.06 -10.04
C ALA A 169 -18.70 13.04 -9.59
N ALA A 170 -18.78 12.53 -8.36
CA ALA A 170 -17.77 11.62 -7.82
C ALA A 170 -17.95 10.15 -8.25
N PRO A 171 -16.88 9.46 -8.65
CA PRO A 171 -16.88 8.01 -8.82
C PRO A 171 -17.15 7.28 -7.49
N PRO A 172 -18.03 6.25 -7.44
CA PRO A 172 -18.37 5.51 -6.21
C PRO A 172 -17.15 4.94 -5.47
N ASP A 173 -16.14 4.49 -6.19
CA ASP A 173 -14.93 3.85 -5.63
C ASP A 173 -14.08 4.82 -4.78
N SER A 174 -13.99 6.09 -5.18
CA SER A 174 -13.27 7.10 -4.40
C SER A 174 -13.91 7.36 -3.03
N LEU A 175 -15.24 7.27 -2.94
CA LEU A 175 -15.98 7.52 -1.71
C LEU A 175 -15.88 6.35 -0.72
N ALA A 176 -15.91 5.13 -1.24
CA ALA A 176 -15.74 3.92 -0.43
C ALA A 176 -14.38 3.91 0.29
N ARG A 177 -13.32 4.40 -0.37
CA ARG A 177 -11.98 4.50 0.23
C ARG A 177 -11.88 5.62 1.28
N THR A 178 -12.39 6.81 0.98
CA THR A 178 -12.38 7.92 1.93
C THR A 178 -13.11 7.58 3.23
N SER A 179 -14.23 6.85 3.13
CA SER A 179 -15.03 6.43 4.30
C SER A 179 -14.40 5.31 5.12
N SER A 180 -13.69 4.37 4.49
CA SER A 180 -12.98 3.28 5.19
C SER A 180 -11.70 3.76 5.89
N GLN A 181 -11.03 4.79 5.36
CA GLN A 181 -9.86 5.39 6.01
C GLN A 181 -10.24 6.29 7.21
N SER A 182 -11.36 7.02 7.15
CA SER A 182 -11.81 7.87 8.27
C SER A 182 -12.29 7.05 9.49
N THR A 183 -12.80 5.84 9.27
CA THR A 183 -13.22 4.92 10.35
C THR A 183 -12.04 4.23 11.05
N GLY A 184 -10.86 4.21 10.44
CA GLY A 184 -9.67 3.53 10.96
C GLY A 184 -8.97 4.22 12.13
N GLN A 185 -9.31 5.48 12.45
CA GLN A 185 -8.59 6.24 13.49
C GLN A 185 -9.29 6.31 14.86
N ASN A 186 -10.53 5.83 15.05
CA ASN A 186 -11.19 5.87 16.39
C ASN A 186 -12.37 4.90 16.62
N ALA A 187 -12.54 3.84 15.84
CA ALA A 187 -13.60 2.87 16.13
C ALA A 187 -13.15 1.88 17.24
N PRO A 188 -13.84 1.76 18.39
CA PRO A 188 -13.64 0.62 19.27
C PRO A 188 -13.90 -0.65 18.47
N LYS A 189 -13.01 -1.65 18.57
CA LYS A 189 -13.16 -2.94 17.90
C LYS A 189 -14.51 -3.54 18.28
N SER A 190 -15.50 -3.35 17.41
CA SER A 190 -16.82 -3.93 17.58
C SER A 190 -16.68 -5.43 17.39
N ASN A 191 -16.94 -6.19 18.46
CA ASN A 191 -16.89 -7.66 18.47
C ASN A 191 -18.05 -8.29 17.69
N ARG A 192 -18.59 -7.60 16.67
CA ARG A 192 -19.69 -8.10 15.85
C ARG A 192 -19.11 -8.93 14.72
N GLN A 193 -19.36 -10.23 14.78
CA GLN A 193 -19.14 -11.13 13.66
C GLN A 193 -19.84 -10.56 12.41
N PRO A 194 -19.17 -10.53 11.24
CA PRO A 194 -19.80 -10.09 10.02
C PRO A 194 -21.00 -11.01 9.71
N PRO A 195 -22.09 -10.46 9.14
CA PRO A 195 -23.25 -11.27 8.79
C PRO A 195 -22.83 -12.37 7.81
N VAL A 196 -23.18 -13.62 8.13
CA VAL A 196 -22.95 -14.78 7.25
C VAL A 196 -23.80 -14.58 6.00
N VAL A 197 -23.18 -14.13 4.92
CA VAL A 197 -23.81 -14.04 3.60
C VAL A 197 -23.96 -15.45 3.08
N ARG A 198 -25.16 -16.02 3.22
CA ARG A 198 -25.48 -17.31 2.60
C ARG A 198 -25.63 -17.12 1.10
N PRO A 199 -24.94 -17.90 0.25
CA PRO A 199 -25.14 -17.83 -1.19
C PRO A 199 -26.60 -18.18 -1.50
N ARG A 200 -27.21 -17.43 -2.43
CA ARG A 200 -28.55 -17.77 -2.93
C ARG A 200 -28.48 -19.13 -3.62
N SER A 201 -29.34 -20.06 -3.19
CA SER A 201 -29.47 -21.39 -3.77
C SER A 201 -30.08 -21.31 -5.17
N GLY A 202 -29.24 -21.06 -6.18
CA GLY A 202 -29.59 -21.28 -7.59
C GLY A 202 -29.04 -22.63 -8.04
N LEU A 203 -29.90 -23.53 -8.53
CA LEU A 203 -29.46 -24.74 -9.22
C LEU A 203 -28.65 -24.32 -10.46
N THR A 204 -27.35 -24.59 -10.46
CA THR A 204 -26.55 -24.65 -11.68
C THR A 204 -26.30 -26.13 -11.98
N SER A 205 -27.14 -26.72 -12.82
CA SER A 205 -26.90 -28.05 -13.37
C SER A 205 -25.86 -27.93 -14.48
N PHE A 206 -24.63 -28.35 -14.23
CA PHE A 206 -23.66 -28.62 -15.28
C PHE A 206 -23.92 -30.04 -15.79
N SER A 207 -24.74 -30.16 -16.84
CA SER A 207 -24.88 -31.40 -17.59
C SER A 207 -23.56 -31.67 -18.34
N ASN A 208 -22.79 -32.65 -17.87
CA ASN A 208 -21.71 -33.26 -18.64
C ASN A 208 -22.32 -34.11 -19.76
N SER A 209 -22.33 -33.59 -20.98
CA SER A 209 -22.41 -34.44 -22.18
C SER A 209 -21.01 -34.92 -22.50
N LYS A 210 -20.77 -36.22 -22.37
CA LYS A 210 -19.61 -36.90 -22.96
C LYS A 210 -20.14 -37.72 -24.13
N ASP A 211 -19.59 -37.48 -25.31
CA ASP A 211 -19.41 -38.52 -26.33
C ASP A 211 -18.27 -39.46 -25.90
#